data_AF-A0AAW2WHV9-F1
#
_entry.id   AF-A0AAW2WHV9-F1
#
_cell.length_a   1.000
_cell.length_b   1.000
_cell.length_c   1.000
_cell.angle_alpha   90.00
_cell.angle_beta   90.00
_cell.angle_gamma   90.00
#
_symmetry.space_group_name_H-M   'P 1'
#
loop_
_entity.id
_entity.type
_entity.pdbx_description
1 polymer ?
#
loop_
_entity_poly.entity_id
_entity_poly.type
_entity_poly.pdbx_seq_one_letter_code
_entity_poly.pdbx_strand_id
1 'polypeptide(L)'
;MKTYFQSQKLWEIVEEGVTLPEDSSTSSSAEKGKLENKKAKDSEALYYIQTAVADHIFPRISVATSAKEAWSILQKEYQGSAKVRIIKLQTLRRDFENMKMKDSETIDEYYTKVRELVNQLKAYGEDIPEKRVVEKLLISVTEKYDPIVTTIEETKDITTLTVTELVGSLEAYEKRRSRREEKFS
;
A
#
# COMPACT_ATOMS: atom_id res chain seq x y z
N MET A 1 -1.85 -11.52 3.51
CA MET A 1 -1.28 -12.34 4.60
C MET A 1 -1.07 -11.57 5.92
N LYS A 2 -0.62 -10.30 5.93
CA LYS A 2 -0.40 -9.54 7.18
C LYS A 2 -1.57 -9.58 8.17
N THR A 3 -2.79 -9.28 7.70
CA THR A 3 -4.01 -9.29 8.54
C THR A 3 -4.28 -10.64 9.20
N TYR A 4 -4.02 -11.76 8.50
CA TYR A 4 -4.17 -13.11 9.05
C TYR A 4 -3.15 -13.39 10.15
N PHE A 5 -1.87 -13.06 9.94
CA PHE A 5 -0.86 -13.24 10.98
C PHE A 5 -1.05 -12.29 12.17
N GLN A 6 -1.64 -11.11 11.96
CA GLN A 6 -2.01 -10.21 13.05
C GLN A 6 -3.14 -10.79 13.91
N SER A 7 -4.17 -11.41 13.31
CA SER A 7 -5.25 -12.03 14.07
C SER A 7 -4.76 -13.24 14.90
N GLN A 8 -3.76 -13.96 14.40
CA GLN A 8 -3.12 -15.07 15.12
C GLN A 8 -2.00 -14.63 16.08
N LYS A 9 -1.69 -13.33 16.19
CA LYS A 9 -0.57 -12.79 16.99
C LYS A 9 0.80 -13.40 16.62
N LEU A 10 1.01 -13.63 15.33
CA LEU A 10 2.22 -14.21 14.73
C LEU A 10 3.02 -13.19 13.88
N TRP A 11 2.46 -12.01 13.60
CA TRP A 11 3.07 -11.05 12.67
C TRP A 11 4.49 -10.61 13.07
N GLU A 12 4.73 -10.33 14.35
CA GLU A 12 6.05 -9.94 14.86
C GLU A 12 7.11 -11.01 14.54
N ILE A 13 6.76 -12.29 14.61
CA ILE A 13 7.68 -13.40 14.32
C ILE A 13 7.97 -13.50 12.82
N VAL A 14 6.95 -13.28 11.98
CA VAL A 14 7.12 -13.26 10.52
C VAL A 14 7.96 -12.05 10.08
N GLU A 15 7.81 -10.91 10.75
CA GLU A 15 8.48 -9.65 10.40
C GLU A 15 9.89 -9.53 10.98
N GLU A 16 10.13 -9.92 12.23
CA GLU A 16 11.41 -9.74 12.91
C GLU A 16 12.21 -11.05 13.03
N GLY A 17 11.55 -12.20 12.97
CA GLY A 17 12.16 -13.51 13.22
C GLY A 17 12.31 -13.82 14.71
N VAL A 18 12.75 -15.04 15.02
CA VAL A 18 13.07 -15.43 16.40
C VAL A 18 14.52 -15.05 16.70
N THR A 19 14.71 -14.03 17.53
CA THR A 19 16.03 -13.68 18.05
C THR A 19 16.48 -14.72 19.09
N LEU A 20 17.62 -15.36 18.83
CA LEU A 20 18.29 -16.25 19.78
C LEU A 20 19.16 -15.40 20.72
N PRO A 21 19.07 -15.56 22.05
CA PRO A 21 20.01 -14.93 22.98
C PRO A 21 21.43 -15.48 22.73
N GLU A 22 22.44 -14.59 22.66
CA GLU A 22 23.84 -14.97 22.43
C GLU A 22 24.43 -15.80 23.60
N ASP A 23 23.91 -15.64 24.82
CA ASP A 23 24.35 -16.39 26.01
C ASP A 23 23.24 -17.29 26.57
N SER A 24 23.21 -18.54 26.08
CA SER A 24 22.26 -19.58 26.53
C SER A 24 22.59 -20.20 27.90
N SER A 25 23.72 -19.81 28.51
CA SER A 25 24.28 -20.45 29.71
C SER A 25 23.77 -19.86 31.04
N THR A 26 23.21 -18.65 31.04
CA THR A 26 22.69 -17.96 32.25
C THR A 26 21.18 -17.68 32.22
N SER A 27 20.48 -18.10 31.16
CA SER A 27 19.04 -17.82 31.02
C SER A 27 18.20 -18.58 32.08
N SER A 28 17.36 -17.83 32.79
CA SER A 28 16.40 -18.34 33.76
C SER A 28 15.40 -19.31 33.12
N SER A 29 14.76 -20.17 33.91
CA SER A 29 13.71 -21.10 33.42
C SER A 29 12.58 -20.38 32.69
N ALA A 30 12.25 -19.15 33.11
CA ALA A 30 11.26 -18.29 32.47
C ALA A 30 11.68 -17.80 31.07
N GLU A 31 12.98 -17.57 30.83
CA GLU A 31 13.49 -17.14 29.52
C GLU A 31 13.55 -18.30 28.53
N LYS A 32 13.89 -19.51 29.01
CA LYS A 32 13.83 -20.73 28.19
C LYS A 32 12.39 -21.04 27.73
N GLY A 33 11.41 -20.95 28.62
CA GLY A 33 10.00 -21.15 28.26
C GLY A 33 9.48 -20.11 27.26
N LYS A 34 9.93 -18.84 27.36
CA LYS A 34 9.61 -17.80 26.36
C LYS A 34 10.21 -18.10 25.00
N LEU A 35 11.45 -18.59 24.94
CA LEU A 35 12.12 -18.93 23.68
C LEU A 35 11.47 -20.14 23.00
N GLU A 36 11.12 -21.18 23.76
CA GLU A 36 10.39 -22.34 23.21
C GLU A 36 9.04 -21.94 22.64
N ASN A 37 8.29 -21.07 23.34
CA ASN A 37 7.03 -20.54 22.83
C ASN A 37 7.23 -19.74 21.53
N LYS A 38 8.29 -18.92 21.42
CA LYS A 38 8.62 -18.20 20.18
C LYS A 38 8.93 -19.16 19.02
N LYS A 39 9.70 -20.23 19.28
CA LYS A 39 10.01 -21.26 18.26
C LYS A 39 8.76 -22.03 17.80
N ALA A 40 7.86 -22.37 18.73
CA ALA A 40 6.60 -23.02 18.39
C ALA A 40 5.75 -22.13 17.47
N LYS A 41 5.63 -20.84 17.81
CA LYS A 41 4.92 -19.86 16.98
C LYS A 41 5.58 -19.60 15.62
N ASP A 42 6.91 -19.63 15.54
CA ASP A 42 7.63 -19.54 14.25
C ASP A 42 7.34 -20.75 13.36
N SER A 43 7.32 -21.95 13.94
CA SER A 43 6.95 -23.18 13.21
C SER A 43 5.50 -23.13 12.74
N GLU A 44 4.59 -22.63 13.58
CA GLU A 44 3.18 -22.42 13.22
C GLU A 44 3.03 -21.40 12.08
N ALA A 45 3.71 -20.27 12.17
CA ALA A 45 3.70 -19.25 11.13
C ALA A 45 4.29 -19.78 9.81
N LEU A 46 5.38 -20.54 9.86
CA LEU A 46 5.99 -21.17 8.70
C LEU A 46 5.02 -22.16 8.01
N TYR A 47 4.33 -22.98 8.80
CA TYR A 47 3.30 -23.88 8.29
C TYR A 47 2.18 -23.14 7.56
N TYR A 48 1.68 -22.03 8.13
CA TYR A 48 0.67 -21.22 7.44
C TYR A 48 1.19 -20.62 6.13
N ILE A 49 2.44 -20.13 6.08
CA ILE A 49 3.03 -19.63 4.83
C ILE A 49 3.10 -20.75 3.79
N GLN A 50 3.59 -21.93 4.19
CA GLN A 50 3.79 -23.08 3.31
C GLN A 50 2.48 -23.64 2.74
N THR A 51 1.41 -23.65 3.53
CA THR A 51 0.09 -24.12 3.10
C THR A 51 -0.70 -23.06 2.30
N ALA A 52 -0.38 -21.77 2.48
CA ALA A 52 -1.06 -20.69 1.79
C ALA A 52 -0.55 -20.43 0.36
N VAL A 53 0.65 -20.91 0.03
CA VAL A 53 1.21 -20.75 -1.33
C VAL A 53 0.71 -21.85 -2.27
N ALA A 54 0.61 -21.53 -3.55
CA ALA A 54 0.27 -22.53 -4.57
C ALA A 54 1.40 -23.57 -4.72
N ASP A 55 1.06 -24.78 -5.16
CA ASP A 55 2.00 -25.91 -5.29
C ASP A 55 3.25 -25.58 -6.13
N HIS A 56 3.11 -24.73 -7.15
CA HIS A 56 4.23 -24.31 -8.00
C HIS A 56 5.19 -23.30 -7.33
N ILE A 57 4.76 -22.68 -6.22
CA ILE A 57 5.53 -21.71 -5.43
C ILE A 57 6.20 -22.41 -4.24
N PHE A 58 5.56 -23.44 -3.67
CA PHE A 58 6.06 -24.17 -2.50
C PHE A 58 7.53 -24.61 -2.60
N PRO A 59 8.03 -25.19 -3.72
CA PRO A 59 9.44 -25.60 -3.85
C PRO A 59 10.45 -24.49 -3.59
N ARG A 60 10.04 -23.22 -3.69
CA ARG A 60 10.91 -22.05 -3.50
C ARG A 60 11.13 -21.72 -2.03
N ILE A 61 10.19 -22.10 -1.16
CA ILE A 61 10.23 -21.87 0.30
C ILE A 61 10.36 -23.18 1.09
N SER A 62 10.47 -24.33 0.42
CA SER A 62 10.52 -25.65 1.05
C SER A 62 11.72 -25.85 1.95
N VAL A 63 12.85 -25.18 1.65
CA VAL A 63 14.09 -25.21 2.43
C VAL A 63 14.11 -24.18 3.55
N ALA A 64 13.11 -23.30 3.64
CA ALA A 64 13.07 -22.28 4.67
C ALA A 64 12.87 -22.92 6.05
N THR A 65 13.71 -22.51 7.00
CA THR A 65 13.75 -23.05 8.36
C THR A 65 12.96 -22.21 9.37
N SER A 66 12.55 -21.00 8.97
CA SER A 66 11.76 -20.08 9.79
C SER A 66 10.70 -19.38 8.95
N ALA A 67 9.65 -18.87 9.60
CA ALA A 67 8.62 -18.10 8.93
C ALA A 67 9.20 -16.82 8.31
N LYS A 68 10.16 -16.19 9.00
CA LYS A 68 10.88 -15.00 8.52
C LYS A 68 11.66 -15.28 7.23
N GLU A 69 12.34 -16.42 7.15
CA GLU A 69 13.09 -16.82 5.96
C GLU A 69 12.16 -17.08 4.77
N ALA A 70 11.10 -17.89 4.97
CA ALA A 70 10.11 -18.16 3.93
C ALA A 70 9.47 -16.86 3.42
N TRP A 71 9.08 -15.97 4.33
CA TRP A 71 8.54 -14.66 4.00
C TRP A 71 9.53 -13.80 3.22
N SER A 72 10.82 -13.81 3.59
CA SER A 72 11.86 -13.04 2.93
C SER A 72 12.14 -13.55 1.50
N ILE A 73 12.08 -14.86 1.27
CA ILE A 73 12.20 -15.47 -0.06
C ILE A 73 11.04 -14.99 -0.94
N LEU A 74 9.80 -15.12 -0.47
CA LEU A 74 8.61 -14.67 -1.20
C LEU A 74 8.68 -13.16 -1.50
N GLN A 75 9.07 -12.35 -0.51
CA GLN A 75 9.26 -10.91 -0.73
C GLN A 75 10.30 -10.63 -1.82
N LYS A 76 11.47 -11.29 -1.77
CA LYS A 76 12.54 -11.10 -2.75
C LYS A 76 12.10 -11.52 -4.16
N GLU A 77 11.32 -12.57 -4.28
CA GLU A 77 10.88 -13.10 -5.56
C GLU A 77 9.80 -12.23 -6.20
N TYR A 78 8.78 -11.83 -5.45
CA TYR A 78 7.63 -11.09 -5.99
C TYR A 78 7.84 -9.57 -5.99
N GLN A 79 8.61 -9.02 -5.05
CA GLN A 79 8.90 -7.58 -4.99
C GLN A 79 10.27 -7.23 -5.59
N GLY A 80 11.15 -8.21 -5.76
CA GLY A 80 12.54 -8.02 -6.17
C GLY A 80 13.49 -7.80 -4.98
N SER A 81 14.78 -7.64 -5.26
CA SER A 81 15.77 -7.31 -4.24
C SER A 81 15.49 -5.95 -3.58
N ALA A 82 16.11 -5.67 -2.43
CA ALA A 82 15.99 -4.35 -1.78
C ALA A 82 16.32 -3.19 -2.73
N LYS A 83 17.35 -3.34 -3.57
CA LYS A 83 17.72 -2.36 -4.61
C LYS A 83 16.60 -2.18 -5.64
N VAL A 84 15.99 -3.27 -6.12
CA VAL A 84 14.88 -3.21 -7.09
C VAL A 84 13.66 -2.55 -6.46
N ARG A 85 13.34 -2.83 -5.19
CA ARG A 85 12.26 -2.17 -4.46
C ARG A 85 12.47 -0.65 -4.37
N ILE A 86 13.69 -0.21 -4.03
CA ILE A 86 14.01 1.23 -3.99
C ILE A 86 13.85 1.87 -5.36
N ILE A 87 14.35 1.24 -6.42
CA ILE A 87 14.21 1.77 -7.79
C ILE A 87 12.73 1.87 -8.18
N LYS A 88 11.94 0.82 -7.95
CA LYS A 88 10.50 0.83 -8.22
C LYS A 88 9.79 1.92 -7.44
N LEU A 89 10.10 2.09 -6.15
CA LEU A 89 9.52 3.15 -5.33
C LEU A 89 9.85 4.55 -5.88
N GLN A 90 11.09 4.77 -6.33
CA GLN A 90 11.48 6.03 -6.98
C GLN A 90 10.73 6.28 -8.29
N THR A 91 10.52 5.24 -9.10
CA THR A 91 9.68 5.33 -10.30
C THR A 91 8.25 5.71 -9.95
N LEU A 92 7.63 5.05 -8.97
CA LEU A 92 6.27 5.35 -8.54
C LEU A 92 6.11 6.77 -8.00
N ARG A 93 7.09 7.27 -7.23
CA ARG A 93 7.12 8.68 -6.78
C ARG A 93 7.13 9.63 -7.97
N ARG A 94 8.02 9.37 -8.93
CA ARG A 94 8.12 10.17 -10.15
C ARG A 94 6.81 10.15 -10.92
N ASP A 95 6.18 8.99 -11.05
CA ASP A 95 4.90 8.85 -11.73
C ASP A 95 3.83 9.67 -11.00
N PHE A 96 3.78 9.60 -9.67
CA PHE A 96 2.81 10.35 -8.86
C PHE A 96 2.98 11.84 -9.02
N GLU A 97 4.22 12.35 -8.95
CA GLU A 97 4.50 13.77 -9.15
C GLU A 97 4.17 14.23 -10.58
N ASN A 98 4.39 13.38 -11.59
CA ASN A 98 4.11 13.71 -12.99
C ASN A 98 2.68 13.41 -13.46
N MET A 99 1.85 12.75 -12.65
CA MET A 99 0.46 12.47 -13.02
C MET A 99 -0.26 13.78 -13.35
N LYS A 100 -0.94 13.79 -14.50
CA LYS A 100 -1.85 14.85 -14.95
C LYS A 100 -3.03 14.22 -15.65
N MET A 101 -4.19 14.83 -15.48
CA MET A 101 -5.40 14.43 -16.17
C MET A 101 -5.28 14.79 -17.65
N LYS A 102 -5.77 13.91 -18.51
CA LYS A 102 -5.90 14.11 -19.96
C LYS A 102 -7.26 14.77 -20.26
N ASP A 103 -7.34 15.52 -21.34
CA ASP A 103 -8.61 16.17 -21.72
C ASP A 103 -9.72 15.17 -22.04
N SER A 104 -9.34 13.99 -22.56
CA SER A 104 -10.24 12.93 -22.97
C SER A 104 -10.76 12.04 -21.84
N GLU A 105 -10.16 12.10 -20.64
CA GLU A 105 -10.58 11.24 -19.53
C GLU A 105 -11.60 11.95 -18.63
N THR A 106 -12.38 11.15 -17.93
CA THR A 106 -13.34 11.59 -16.91
C THR A 106 -12.68 11.69 -15.54
N ILE A 107 -13.34 12.36 -14.59
CA ILE A 107 -12.87 12.44 -13.20
C ILE A 107 -12.73 11.05 -12.56
N ASP A 108 -13.69 10.15 -12.80
CA ASP A 108 -13.67 8.79 -12.24
C ASP A 108 -12.49 7.96 -12.77
N GLU A 109 -12.23 8.02 -14.07
CA GLU A 109 -11.08 7.37 -14.70
C GLU A 109 -9.75 7.91 -14.17
N TYR A 110 -9.64 9.24 -14.03
CA TYR A 110 -8.44 9.86 -13.51
C TYR A 110 -8.21 9.53 -12.04
N TYR A 111 -9.26 9.63 -11.22
CA TYR A 111 -9.21 9.29 -9.80
C TYR A 111 -8.83 7.82 -9.58
N THR A 112 -9.36 6.91 -10.39
CA THR A 112 -9.01 5.49 -10.35
C THR A 112 -7.49 5.28 -10.54
N LYS A 113 -6.88 5.96 -11.52
CA LYS A 113 -5.42 5.90 -11.74
C LYS A 113 -4.63 6.45 -10.55
N VAL A 114 -5.08 7.56 -9.96
CA VAL A 114 -4.41 8.16 -8.78
C VAL A 114 -4.46 7.17 -7.63
N ARG A 115 -5.64 6.57 -7.38
CA ARG A 115 -5.84 5.59 -6.31
C ARG A 115 -5.00 4.33 -6.53
N GLU A 116 -4.93 3.81 -7.75
CA GLU A 116 -4.07 2.68 -8.09
C GLU A 116 -2.61 2.97 -7.78
N LEU A 117 -2.11 4.15 -8.16
CA LEU A 117 -0.72 4.53 -7.92
C LEU A 117 -0.42 4.73 -6.43
N VAL A 118 -1.32 5.35 -5.67
CA VAL A 118 -1.21 5.49 -4.21
C VAL A 118 -1.19 4.11 -3.53
N ASN A 119 -2.03 3.18 -3.98
CA ASN A 119 -2.01 1.81 -3.47
C ASN A 119 -0.70 1.07 -3.79
N GLN A 120 -0.12 1.31 -4.97
CA GLN A 120 1.19 0.76 -5.32
C GLN A 120 2.29 1.35 -4.42
N LEU A 121 2.34 2.66 -4.21
CA LEU A 121 3.28 3.30 -3.28
C LEU A 121 3.18 2.68 -1.88
N LYS A 122 1.95 2.50 -1.39
CA LYS A 122 1.68 1.85 -0.09
C LYS A 122 2.17 0.41 -0.04
N ALA A 123 1.98 -0.35 -1.12
CA ALA A 123 2.46 -1.73 -1.22
C ALA A 123 4.01 -1.84 -1.20
N TYR A 124 4.71 -0.78 -1.62
CA TYR A 124 6.17 -0.67 -1.52
C TYR A 124 6.65 0.04 -0.24
N GLY A 125 5.74 0.33 0.70
CA GLY A 125 6.07 0.82 2.04
C GLY A 125 5.97 2.33 2.23
N GLU A 126 5.36 3.06 1.29
CA GLU A 126 5.17 4.51 1.40
C GLU A 126 3.70 4.87 1.44
N ASP A 127 3.25 5.40 2.58
CA ASP A 127 1.88 5.86 2.74
C ASP A 127 1.79 7.33 2.31
N ILE A 128 0.89 7.62 1.37
CA ILE A 128 0.64 8.99 0.90
C ILE A 128 -0.51 9.57 1.73
N PRO A 129 -0.29 10.67 2.49
CA PRO A 129 -1.33 11.29 3.29
C PRO A 129 -2.52 11.72 2.43
N GLU A 130 -3.74 11.62 2.96
CA GLU A 130 -4.96 12.00 2.23
C GLU A 130 -4.89 13.44 1.71
N LYS A 131 -4.40 14.37 2.52
CA LYS A 131 -4.14 15.76 2.14
C LYS A 131 -3.30 15.88 0.86
N ARG A 132 -2.26 15.04 0.73
CA ARG A 132 -1.38 15.06 -0.45
C ARG A 132 -2.11 14.57 -1.71
N VAL A 133 -3.04 13.63 -1.56
CA VAL A 133 -3.90 13.16 -2.66
C VAL A 133 -4.89 14.25 -3.08
N VAL A 134 -5.48 14.98 -2.11
CA VAL A 134 -6.37 16.12 -2.37
C VAL A 134 -5.64 17.22 -3.13
N GLU A 135 -4.49 17.67 -2.62
CA GLU A 135 -3.63 18.66 -3.29
C GLU A 135 -3.24 18.19 -4.69
N LYS A 136 -2.90 16.89 -4.83
CA LYS A 136 -2.54 16.34 -6.12
C LYS A 136 -3.67 16.48 -7.12
N LEU A 137 -4.89 16.04 -6.76
CA LEU A 137 -6.07 16.12 -7.62
C LEU A 137 -6.39 17.56 -8.02
N LEU A 138 -6.35 18.52 -7.08
CA LEU A 138 -6.63 19.93 -7.38
C LEU A 138 -5.64 20.52 -8.40
N ILE A 139 -4.35 20.17 -8.29
CA ILE A 139 -3.29 20.70 -9.16
C ILE A 139 -3.25 20.00 -10.54
N SER A 140 -3.74 18.77 -10.63
CA SER A 140 -3.49 17.91 -11.79
C SER A 140 -4.71 17.61 -12.66
N VAL A 141 -5.90 18.06 -12.27
CA VAL A 141 -7.07 18.10 -13.17
C VAL A 141 -6.85 19.07 -14.33
N THR A 142 -7.57 18.87 -15.43
CA THR A 142 -7.47 19.75 -16.60
C THR A 142 -8.18 21.09 -16.39
N GLU A 143 -7.81 22.09 -17.17
CA GLU A 143 -8.34 23.48 -17.09
C GLU A 143 -9.87 23.55 -17.17
N LYS A 144 -10.52 22.54 -17.76
CA LYS A 144 -11.98 22.42 -17.83
C LYS A 144 -12.64 22.36 -16.44
N TYR A 145 -11.90 22.05 -15.38
CA TYR A 145 -12.34 22.03 -13.99
C TYR A 145 -11.90 23.26 -13.17
N ASP A 146 -11.12 24.20 -13.72
CA ASP A 146 -10.65 25.39 -12.98
C ASP A 146 -11.76 26.12 -12.22
N PRO A 147 -12.97 26.35 -12.79
CA PRO A 147 -14.03 27.04 -12.05
C PRO A 147 -14.45 26.35 -10.75
N ILE A 148 -14.51 25.01 -10.74
CA ILE A 148 -14.86 24.26 -9.52
C ILE A 148 -13.66 24.13 -8.59
N VAL A 149 -12.44 24.04 -9.11
CA VAL A 149 -11.20 24.04 -8.31
C VAL A 149 -11.09 25.35 -7.55
N THR A 150 -11.17 26.50 -8.22
CA THR A 150 -11.12 27.83 -7.57
C THR A 150 -12.21 27.97 -6.51
N THR A 151 -13.44 27.54 -6.82
CA THR A 151 -14.53 27.57 -5.83
C THR A 151 -14.20 26.74 -4.59
N ILE A 152 -13.62 25.55 -4.76
CA ILE A 152 -13.23 24.68 -3.63
C ILE A 152 -12.11 25.33 -2.83
N GLU A 153 -11.09 25.87 -3.48
CA GLU A 153 -9.95 26.52 -2.83
C GLU A 153 -10.37 27.76 -2.02
N GLU A 154 -11.38 28.51 -2.49
CA GLU A 154 -11.90 29.69 -1.78
C GLU A 154 -12.87 29.36 -0.65
N THR A 155 -13.62 28.25 -0.76
CA THR A 155 -14.75 27.95 0.14
C THR A 155 -14.49 26.83 1.15
N LYS A 156 -13.50 25.97 0.91
CA LYS A 156 -13.22 24.80 1.76
C LYS A 156 -11.83 24.87 2.36
N ASP A 157 -11.69 24.30 3.56
CA ASP A 157 -10.38 24.09 4.18
C ASP A 157 -9.72 22.83 3.60
N ILE A 158 -8.71 23.02 2.75
CA ILE A 158 -7.95 21.94 2.09
C ILE A 158 -7.28 21.00 3.11
N THR A 159 -7.01 21.47 4.34
CA THR A 159 -6.37 20.63 5.37
C THR A 159 -7.30 19.59 5.96
N THR A 160 -8.62 19.78 5.84
CA THR A 160 -9.65 18.86 6.36
C THR A 160 -10.51 18.22 5.27
N LEU A 161 -10.43 18.73 4.04
CA LEU A 161 -11.17 18.20 2.89
C LEU A 161 -10.78 16.74 2.63
N THR A 162 -11.78 15.87 2.51
CA THR A 162 -11.55 14.46 2.17
C THR A 162 -11.48 14.25 0.66
N VAL A 163 -10.81 13.18 0.24
CA VAL A 163 -10.74 12.80 -1.18
C VAL A 163 -12.13 12.52 -1.75
N THR A 164 -13.01 11.88 -0.97
CA THR A 164 -14.38 11.56 -1.39
C THR A 164 -15.21 12.81 -1.65
N GLU A 165 -15.12 13.83 -0.78
CA GLU A 165 -15.83 15.09 -0.97
C GLU A 165 -15.32 15.88 -2.18
N LEU A 166 -14.01 15.87 -2.41
CA LEU A 166 -13.40 16.51 -3.58
C LEU A 166 -13.88 15.84 -4.87
N VAL A 167 -13.70 14.51 -4.99
CA VAL A 167 -14.09 13.74 -6.19
C VAL A 167 -15.58 13.91 -6.46
N GLY A 168 -16.44 13.79 -5.44
CA GLY A 168 -17.89 14.01 -5.59
C GLY A 168 -18.25 15.41 -6.09
N SER A 169 -17.51 16.44 -5.67
CA SER A 169 -17.71 17.83 -6.14
C SER A 169 -17.32 17.98 -7.62
N LEU A 170 -16.19 17.38 -8.02
CA LEU A 170 -15.67 17.39 -9.39
C LEU A 170 -16.60 16.61 -10.34
N GLU A 171 -17.06 15.42 -9.96
CA GLU A 171 -18.03 14.62 -10.74
C GLU A 171 -19.38 15.33 -10.91
N ALA A 172 -19.89 15.97 -9.84
CA ALA A 172 -21.13 16.73 -9.92
C ALA A 172 -20.99 17.91 -10.90
N TYR A 173 -19.81 18.54 -10.94
CA TYR A 173 -19.50 19.58 -11.91
C TYR A 173 -19.40 19.02 -13.34
N GLU A 174 -18.70 17.91 -13.54
CA GLU A 174 -18.56 17.20 -14.81
C GLU A 174 -19.94 16.87 -15.42
N LYS A 175 -20.83 16.26 -14.62
CA LYS A 175 -22.21 15.93 -15.03
C LYS A 175 -23.02 17.17 -15.43
N ARG A 176 -22.87 18.30 -14.73
CA ARG A 176 -23.55 19.56 -15.08
C ARG A 176 -23.00 20.18 -16.36
N ARG A 177 -21.71 20.02 -16.63
CA ARG A 177 -21.04 20.54 -17.82
C ARG A 177 -21.47 19.75 -19.06
N SER A 178 -21.39 18.42 -19.01
CA SER A 178 -21.79 17.52 -20.11
C SER A 178 -23.25 17.76 -20.56
N ARG A 179 -24.20 17.89 -19.62
CA ARG A 179 -25.60 18.23 -19.93
C ARG A 179 -25.81 19.58 -20.64
N ARG A 180 -24.87 20.52 -20.50
CA ARG A 180 -24.93 21.80 -21.20
C ARG A 180 -24.35 21.67 -22.59
N GLU A 181 -23.22 20.98 -22.74
CA GLU A 181 -22.60 20.73 -24.04
C GLU A 181 -23.53 19.94 -24.97
N GLU A 182 -24.29 18.96 -24.47
CA GLU A 182 -25.32 18.23 -25.23
C GLU A 182 -26.47 19.11 -25.74
N LYS A 183 -26.77 20.23 -25.07
CA LYS A 183 -27.85 21.14 -25.48
C LYS A 183 -27.45 22.12 -26.59
N PHE A 184 -26.16 22.21 -26.88
CA PHE A 184 -25.60 23.14 -27.86
C PHE A 184 -24.85 22.44 -29.01
N SER A 185 -24.92 21.10 -29.08
CA SER A 185 -24.47 20.27 -30.20
C SER A 185 -25.64 19.80 -31.05
#